data_AF-A0A3S4HTM6-F1
#
_entry.id   AF-A0A3S4HTM6-F1
#
_cell.length_a   1.000
_cell.length_b   1.000
_cell.length_c   1.000
_cell.angle_alpha   90.00
_cell.angle_beta   90.00
_cell.angle_gamma   90.00
#
_symmetry.space_group_name_H-M   'P 1'
#
loop_
_entity.id
_entity.type
_entity.pdbx_description
1 polymer ?
#
loop_
_entity_poly.entity_id
_entity_poly.type
_entity_poly.pdbx_seq_one_letter_code
_entity_poly.pdbx_strand_id
1 'polypeptide(L)' 'MSSLWVATQYFYLFGLLFSMVFTYLVSRDTVKIRCISALTIGLTWPLSLPVVLLFSLF' A
#
# COMPACT_ATOMS: atom_id res chain seq x y z
N MET A 1 -4.07 -8.51 -25.97
CA MET A 1 -4.45 -7.70 -24.79
C MET A 1 -4.06 -6.25 -25.06
N SER A 2 -4.91 -5.28 -24.74
CA SER A 2 -4.59 -3.86 -24.96
C SER A 2 -3.41 -3.43 -24.08
N SER A 3 -2.50 -2.62 -24.62
CA SER A 3 -1.32 -2.11 -23.91
C SER A 3 -1.66 -1.38 -22.61
N LEU A 4 -2.82 -0.71 -22.57
CA LEU A 4 -3.35 -0.04 -21.39
C LEU A 4 -3.66 -1.01 -20.23
N TRP A 5 -4.10 -2.23 -20.54
CA TRP A 5 -4.45 -3.23 -19.53
C TRP A 5 -3.21 -3.71 -18.77
N VAL A 6 -2.15 -3.97 -19.52
CA VAL A 6 -0.84 -4.38 -18.99
C VAL A 6 -0.23 -3.27 -18.14
N ALA A 7 -0.27 -2.02 -18.60
CA ALA A 7 0.19 -0.87 -17.83
C ALA A 7 -0.55 -0.72 -16.50
N THR A 8 -1.88 -0.93 -16.51
CA THR A 8 -2.70 -0.84 -15.30
C THR A 8 -2.34 -1.93 -14.28
N GLN A 9 -2.10 -3.16 -14.74
CA GLN A 9 -1.65 -4.25 -13.85
C GLN A 9 -0.32 -3.92 -13.18
N TYR A 10 0.68 -3.44 -13.93
CA TYR A 10 1.97 -3.08 -13.35
C TYR A 10 1.85 -1.94 -12.34
N PHE A 11 1.01 -0.95 -12.63
CA PHE A 11 0.77 0.17 -11.72
C PHE A 11 0.12 -0.29 -10.41
N TYR A 12 -0.86 -1.18 -10.48
CA TYR A 12 -1.50 -1.78 -9.30
C TYR A 12 -0.56 -2.67 -8.49
N LEU A 13 0.29 -3.45 -9.16
CA LEU A 13 1.24 -4.33 -8.48
C LEU A 13 2.34 -3.53 -7.77
N PHE A 14 2.84 -2.48 -8.44
CA PHE A 14 3.81 -1.56 -7.86
C PHE A 14 3.22 -0.77 -6.70
N GLY A 15 2.00 -0.24 -6.86
CA GLY A 15 1.28 0.48 -5.81
C GLY A 15 1.01 -0.39 -4.58
N LEU A 16 0.66 -1.65 -4.77
CA LEU A 16 0.47 -2.62 -3.68
C LEU A 16 1.76 -2.86 -2.90
N LEU A 17 2.86 -3.16 -3.59
CA LEU A 17 4.16 -3.40 -2.94
C LEU A 17 4.66 -2.15 -2.21
N PHE A 18 4.58 -0.99 -2.87
CA PHE A 18 5.02 0.27 -2.29
C PHE A 18 4.20 0.63 -1.04
N SER A 19 2.88 0.54 -1.12
CA SER A 19 1.94 0.77 -0.02
C SER A 19 2.21 -0.17 1.16
N MET A 20 2.44 -1.45 0.89
CA MET A 20 2.69 -2.47 1.91
C MET A 20 4.01 -2.22 2.63
N VAL A 21 5.09 -1.91 1.89
CA VAL A 21 6.40 -1.57 2.48
C VAL A 21 6.31 -0.28 3.29
N PHE A 22 5.63 0.75 2.77
CA PHE A 22 5.50 2.04 3.44
C PHE A 22 4.70 1.93 4.74
N THR A 23 3.53 1.29 4.69
CA THR A 23 2.67 1.03 5.87
C THR A 23 3.41 0.19 6.91
N TYR A 24 4.18 -0.80 6.45
CA TYR A 24 5.05 -1.55 7.32
C TYR A 24 6.06 -0.61 7.97
N LEU A 25 6.79 0.25 7.26
CA LEU A 25 7.76 1.16 7.87
C LEU A 25 7.15 2.16 8.87
N VAL A 26 5.95 2.67 8.60
CA VAL A 26 5.26 3.67 9.44
C VAL A 26 4.70 3.05 10.74
N SER A 27 4.14 1.85 10.70
CA SER A 27 3.57 1.23 11.90
C SER A 27 4.68 0.76 12.84
N ARG A 28 4.73 1.36 14.04
CA ARG A 28 5.67 1.03 15.13
C ARG A 28 5.13 -0.03 16.11
N ASP A 29 4.04 -0.69 15.73
CA ASP A 29 3.36 -1.70 16.55
C ASP A 29 4.03 -3.08 16.50
N THR A 30 3.43 -4.03 17.22
CA THR A 30 3.85 -5.44 17.18
C THR A 30 3.82 -5.98 15.75
N VAL A 31 4.85 -6.74 15.37
CA VAL A 31 5.07 -7.27 14.00
C VAL A 31 3.84 -7.94 13.38
N LYS A 32 2.99 -8.60 14.19
CA LYS A 32 1.73 -9.21 13.75
C LYS A 32 0.72 -8.18 13.22
N ILE A 33 0.47 -7.11 13.98
CA ILE A 33 -0.48 -6.04 13.64
C ILE A 33 0.06 -5.24 12.44
N ARG A 34 1.37 -5.04 12.42
CA ARG A 34 2.10 -4.37 11.35
C ARG A 34 1.95 -5.09 10.00
N CYS A 35 2.04 -6.41 10.00
CA CYS A 35 1.86 -7.23 8.79
C CYS A 35 0.40 -7.23 8.30
N ILE A 36 -0.57 -7.35 9.22
CA ILE A 36 -2.00 -7.29 8.89
C ILE A 36 -2.37 -5.92 8.32
N SER A 37 -1.93 -4.84 8.96
CA SER A 37 -2.19 -3.46 8.47
C SER A 37 -1.55 -3.23 7.11
N ALA A 38 -0.29 -3.65 6.91
CA ALA A 38 0.37 -3.52 5.62
C ALA A 38 -0.35 -4.29 4.51
N LEU A 39 -0.86 -5.51 4.79
CA LEU A 39 -1.68 -6.27 3.85
C LEU A 39 -2.98 -5.55 3.49
N THR A 40 -3.74 -5.08 4.48
CA THR A 40 -5.02 -4.41 4.26
C THR A 40 -4.86 -3.11 3.49
N ILE A 41 -3.85 -2.29 3.84
CA ILE A 41 -3.55 -1.02 3.16
C ILE A 41 -2.96 -1.27 1.76
N GLY A 42 -2.15 -2.31 1.59
CA GLY A 42 -1.63 -2.74 0.29
C GLY A 42 -2.75 -3.20 -0.66
N LEU A 43 -3.75 -3.93 -0.16
CA LEU A 43 -4.94 -4.35 -0.94
C LEU A 43 -5.84 -3.18 -1.34
N THR A 44 -5.92 -2.15 -0.49
CA THR A 44 -6.78 -0.98 -0.68
C THR A 44 -6.01 0.27 -1.12
N TRP A 45 -4.78 0.07 -1.62
CA TRP A 45 -3.80 1.13 -1.87
C TRP A 45 -4.30 2.34 -2.71
N PRO A 46 -5.14 2.21 -3.77
CA PRO A 46 -5.55 3.40 -4.53
C PRO A 46 -6.36 4.41 -3.69
N LEU A 47 -6.97 3.97 -2.59
CA LEU A 47 -7.72 4.81 -1.65
C LEU A 47 -6.93 5.09 -0.36
N SER A 48 -6.20 4.10 0.15
CA SER A 48 -5.63 4.12 1.50
C SER A 48 -4.24 4.78 1.58
N LEU A 49 -3.48 4.80 0.49
CA LEU A 49 -2.13 5.37 0.44
C LEU A 49 -2.10 6.88 0.78
N PRO A 50 -2.97 7.75 0.21
CA PRO A 50 -3.00 9.17 0.61
C PRO A 50 -3.38 9.37 2.09
N VAL A 51 -4.26 8.52 2.63
CA VAL A 51 -4.67 8.59 4.03
C VAL A 51 -3.52 8.21 4.97
N VAL A 52 -2.77 7.15 4.67
CA VAL A 52 -1.59 6.75 5.47
C VAL A 52 -0.48 7.79 5.41
N LEU A 53 -0.26 8.42 4.25
CA LEU A 53 0.71 9.52 4.12
C LEU A 53 0.30 10.73 4.97
N LEU A 54 -0.98 11.09 4.98
CA LEU A 54 -1.50 12.15 5.84
C LEU A 54 -1.29 11.81 7.32
N PHE A 55 -1.67 10.60 7.75
CA PHE A 55 -1.45 10.16 9.14
C PHE A 55 0.03 10.05 9.54
N SER A 56 0.94 9.81 8.60
CA SER A 56 2.38 9.83 8.89
C SER A 56 2.95 11.24 9.05
N LEU A 57 2.22 12.28 8.60
CA LEU A 57 2.65 13.68 8.61
C LEU A 57 2.16 14.45 9.86
N PHE A 58 1.21 13.89 10.60
CA PHE A 58 0.66 14.41 11.86
C PHE A 58 1.14 13.57 13.05
#